data_AF-A0A1H9P2R6-F1
#
_entry.id   AF-A0A1H9P2R6-F1
#
_cell.length_a   1.000
_cell.length_b   1.000
_cell.length_c   1.000
_cell.angle_alpha   90.00
_cell.angle_beta   90.00
_cell.angle_gamma   90.00
#
_symmetry.space_group_name_H-M   'P 1'
#
loop_
_entity.id
_entity.type
_entity.pdbx_description
1 polymer ?
#
loop_
_entity_poly.entity_id
_entity_poly.type
_entity_poly.pdbx_seq_one_letter_code
_entity_poly.pdbx_strand_id
1 'polypeptide(L)' 'MPERSQVLVTNTTPLISLAAATGSLEVLRFLYRRVVVPLEVAEEVRAGGRYAFQGAD' A
#
# COMPACT_ATOMS: atom_id res chain seq x y z
N MET A 1 -1.53 2.80 23.61
CA MET A 1 -1.21 2.69 22.17
C MET A 1 -0.13 3.71 21.87
N PRO A 2 1.00 3.36 21.21
CA PRO A 2 1.99 4.35 20.82
C PRO A 2 1.33 5.41 19.92
N GLU A 3 1.81 6.65 19.99
CA GLU A 3 1.29 7.71 19.11
C GLU A 3 1.38 7.27 17.66
N ARG A 4 0.28 7.43 16.90
CA ARG A 4 0.28 7.17 15.47
C ARG A 4 1.18 8.20 14.79
N SER A 5 2.23 7.75 14.10
CA SER A 5 3.01 8.61 13.21
C SER A 5 2.05 9.37 12.27
N GLN A 6 2.21 10.69 12.20
CA GLN A 6 1.26 11.58 11.50
C GLN A 6 1.20 11.27 10.00
N VAL A 7 2.35 11.02 9.36
CA VAL A 7 2.44 10.79 7.92
C VAL A 7 3.47 9.71 7.60
N LEU A 8 3.08 8.71 6.81
CA LEU A 8 3.99 7.76 6.17
C LEU A 8 4.17 8.18 4.70
N VAL A 9 5.44 8.29 4.27
CA VAL A 9 5.79 8.33 2.85
C VAL A 9 6.38 6.97 2.49
N THR A 10 5.92 6.34 1.42
CA THR A 10 6.34 4.97 1.07
C THR A 10 6.44 4.76 -0.44
N ASN A 11 7.03 3.64 -0.84
CA ASN A 11 7.25 3.22 -2.23
C ASN A 11 6.56 1.88 -2.52
N THR A 12 6.77 1.32 -3.72
CA THR A 12 6.03 0.15 -4.21
C THR A 12 6.33 -1.12 -3.41
N THR A 13 7.61 -1.40 -3.10
CA THR A 13 8.02 -2.67 -2.47
C THR A 13 7.34 -2.94 -1.12
N PRO A 14 7.31 -2.02 -0.13
CA PRO A 14 6.60 -2.21 1.12
C PRO A 14 5.08 -2.36 0.96
N LEU A 15 4.46 -1.66 0.00
CA LEU A 15 3.03 -1.80 -0.26
C LEU A 15 2.70 -3.22 -0.77
N ILE A 16 3.49 -3.73 -1.71
CA ILE A 16 3.33 -5.10 -2.23
C ILE A 16 3.57 -6.11 -1.12
N SER A 17 4.66 -5.97 -0.36
CA SER A 17 4.98 -6.90 0.72
C SER A 17 3.90 -6.93 1.81
N LEU A 18 3.33 -5.78 2.18
CA LEU A 18 2.23 -5.71 3.15
C LEU A 18 0.95 -6.34 2.62
N ALA A 19 0.60 -6.07 1.36
CA ALA A 19 -0.56 -6.67 0.73
C ALA A 19 -0.41 -8.19 0.61
N ALA A 20 0.77 -8.69 0.22
CA ALA A 20 1.07 -10.11 0.15
C ALA A 20 1.03 -10.79 1.53
N ALA A 21 1.54 -10.13 2.56
CA ALA A 21 1.60 -10.70 3.92
C ALA A 21 0.25 -10.65 4.66
N THR A 22 -0.58 -9.65 4.40
CA THR A 22 -1.81 -9.39 5.19
C THR A 22 -3.10 -9.49 4.38
N GLY A 23 -3.02 -9.69 3.07
CA GLY A 23 -4.16 -9.68 2.15
C GLY A 23 -4.76 -8.30 1.88
N SER A 24 -4.30 -7.25 2.56
CA SER A 24 -4.81 -5.89 2.39
C SER A 24 -3.78 -4.82 2.78
N LEU A 25 -4.17 -3.54 2.73
CA LEU A 25 -3.38 -2.42 3.26
C LEU A 25 -4.04 -1.78 4.49
N GLU A 26 -5.05 -2.41 5.10
CA GLU A 26 -5.79 -1.82 6.22
C GLU A 26 -4.91 -1.52 7.44
N VAL A 27 -3.86 -2.31 7.65
CA VAL A 27 -2.88 -2.08 8.72
C VAL A 27 -2.28 -0.67 8.67
N LEU A 28 -2.11 -0.09 7.47
CA LEU A 28 -1.60 1.28 7.32
C LEU A 28 -2.59 2.33 7.84
N ARG A 29 -3.91 2.08 7.73
CA ARG A 29 -4.95 2.97 8.28
C ARG A 29 -4.98 2.92 9.81
N PHE A 30 -4.62 1.77 10.39
CA PHE A 30 -4.51 1.62 11.84
C PHE A 30 -3.26 2.32 12.41
N LEU A 31 -2.13 2.24 11.69
CA LEU A 31 -0.84 2.72 12.17
C LEU A 31 -0.57 4.20 11.89
N TYR A 32 -1.08 4.74 10.78
CA TYR A 32 -0.75 6.09 10.31
C TYR A 32 -2.01 6.94 10.09
N ARG A 33 -1.90 8.26 10.31
CA ARG A 33 -2.99 9.18 9.98
C ARG A 33 -3.09 9.48 8.48
N ARG A 34 -1.97 9.48 7.77
CA ARG A 34 -1.91 9.73 6.34
C ARG A 34 -0.80 8.89 5.71
N VAL A 35 -1.11 8.29 4.56
CA VAL A 35 -0.12 7.64 3.70
C VAL A 35 0.00 8.46 2.43
N VAL A 36 1.23 8.80 2.06
CA VAL A 36 1.57 9.51 0.83
C VAL A 36 2.45 8.59 0.00
N VAL A 37 2.13 8.50 -1.29
CA VAL A 37 2.93 7.79 -2.28
C VAL A 37 3.31 8.79 -3.38
N PRO A 38 4.55 8.76 -3.90
CA PRO A 38 4.89 9.44 -5.13
C PRO A 38 3.99 9.01 -6.29
N LEU A 39 3.87 9.85 -7.32
CA LEU A 39 2.98 9.58 -8.46
C LEU A 39 3.40 8.30 -9.19
N GLU A 40 4.69 8.15 -9.44
CA GLU A 40 5.29 6.99 -10.11
C GLU A 40 4.99 5.68 -9.37
N VAL A 41 4.96 5.71 -8.04
CA VAL A 41 4.60 4.55 -7.20
C VAL A 41 3.12 4.20 -7.37
N ALA A 42 2.23 5.21 -7.41
CA ALA A 42 0.81 4.98 -7.64
C ALA A 42 0.54 4.42 -9.04
N GLU A 43 1.29 4.87 -10.05
CA GLU A 43 1.23 4.36 -11.42
C GLU A 43 1.71 2.91 -11.51
N GLU A 44 2.83 2.57 -10.87
CA GLU A 44 3.36 1.21 -10.82
C GLU A 44 2.37 0.25 -10.16
N VAL A 45 1.80 0.62 -9.00
CA VAL A 45 0.80 -0.21 -8.31
C VAL A 45 -0.46 -0.40 -9.15
N ARG A 46 -0.94 0.62 -9.85
CA ARG A 46 -2.10 0.50 -10.75
C ARG A 46 -1.81 -0.33 -11.99
N ALA A 47 -0.60 -0.21 -12.55
CA ALA A 47 -0.17 -1.04 -13.67
C ALA A 47 -0.06 -2.50 -13.24
N GLY A 48 0.72 -2.79 -12.18
CA GLY A 48 0.91 -4.13 -11.64
C GLY A 48 -0.39 -4.79 -11.18
N GLY A 49 -1.27 -4.06 -10.50
CA GLY A 49 -2.57 -4.56 -10.06
C GLY A 49 -3.47 -4.98 -11.22
N ARG A 50 -3.45 -4.25 -12.34
CA ARG A 50 -4.21 -4.65 -13.55
C ARG A 50 -3.74 -5.97 -14.14
N TYR A 51 -2.46 -6.33 -13.97
CA TYR A 51 -1.93 -7.61 -14.46
C TYR A 51 -2.06 -8.74 -13.43
N ALA A 52 -2.00 -8.43 -12.13
CA ALA A 52 -2.04 -9.42 -11.07
C ALA A 52 -3.44 -9.99 -10.79
N PHE A 53 -4.52 -9.25 -11.06
CA PHE A 53 -5.89 -9.63 -10.72
C PHE A 53 -6.78 -10.03 -11.92
N GLN A 54 -6.21 -10.23 -13.12
CA GLN A 54 -6.95 -10.64 -14.34
C GLN A 54 -7.42 -12.12 -14.35
N GLY A 55 -7.34 -12.83 -13.22
CA GLY A 55 -7.72 -14.25 -13.12
C GLY A 55 -8.69 -14.57 -11.98
N ALA A 56 -9.38 -13.56 -11.43
CA ALA A 56 -10.39 -13.75 -10.39
C ALA A 56 -11.78 -13.41 -10.96
N ASP A 57 -12.25 -14.26 -11.87
CA ASP A 57 -13.68 -14.44 -12.22
C ASP A 57 -14.13 -15.82 -11.72
#